data_AF-A0A5J4UQ25-F1
#
_entry.id   AF-A0A5J4UQ25-F1
#
_cell.length_a   1.000
_cell.length_b   1.000
_cell.length_c   1.000
_cell.angle_alpha   90.00
_cell.angle_beta   90.00
_cell.angle_gamma   90.00
#
_symmetry.space_group_name_H-M   'P 1'
#
loop_
_entity.id
_entity.type
_entity.pdbx_description
1 polymer ?
#
loop_
_entity_poly.entity_id
_entity_poly.type
_entity_poly.pdbx_seq_one_letter_code
_entity_poly.pdbx_strand_id
1 'polypeptide(L)'
;MKVRIKKLEIDGDSCILDNLLYVNVAKSYFQLVAQELLKNLEIQVPGTGSNLTISNLVNFLNFLEVNACLSIEECIIAIALLQRFAQKQSLKGVQILKANNIGTFLVVLFIATMKIHRDIFSQHNYSTRILVILLR
;
A
#
# COMPACT_ATOMS: atom_id res chain seq x y z
N MET A 1 -0.60 25.90 14.23
CA MET A 1 0.60 26.39 13.52
C MET A 1 0.21 26.66 12.07
N LYS A 2 0.27 27.91 11.61
CA LYS A 2 -0.27 28.35 10.31
C LYS A 2 0.91 28.54 9.35
N VAL A 3 1.07 27.66 8.37
CA VAL A 3 2.18 27.73 7.40
C VAL A 3 1.82 28.78 6.35
N ARG A 4 2.60 29.86 6.26
CA ARG A 4 2.55 30.84 5.16
C ARG A 4 3.56 30.41 4.10
N ILE A 5 3.09 30.07 2.91
CA ILE A 5 3.94 29.83 1.75
C ILE A 5 4.15 31.19 1.07
N LYS A 6 5.39 31.68 1.06
CA LYS A 6 5.79 32.82 0.21
C LYS A 6 5.87 32.31 -1.23
N LYS A 7 5.16 32.97 -2.14
CA LYS A 7 5.27 32.77 -3.58
C LYS A 7 6.66 33.27 -4.00
N LEU A 8 7.56 32.34 -4.34
CA LEU A 8 8.80 32.66 -5.03
C LEU A 8 8.50 32.56 -6.52
N GLU A 9 8.60 33.67 -7.22
CA GLU A 9 8.61 33.69 -8.69
C GLU A 9 10.01 33.21 -9.12
N ILE A 10 10.07 32.00 -9.66
CA ILE A 10 11.24 31.50 -10.37
C ILE A 10 10.76 31.04 -11.74
N ASP A 11 11.24 31.75 -12.76
CA ASP A 11 11.17 31.42 -14.17
C ASP A 11 12.00 30.15 -14.41
N GLY A 12 11.34 29.00 -14.26
CA GLY A 12 11.94 27.68 -14.38
C GLY A 12 11.08 26.82 -15.30
N ASP A 13 11.72 26.33 -16.36
CA ASP A 13 11.16 25.51 -17.44
C ASP A 13 10.04 24.56 -16.96
N SER A 14 8.80 24.85 -17.38
CA SER A 14 7.56 24.22 -16.90
C SER A 14 7.64 22.69 -16.86
N CYS A 15 8.38 22.10 -17.81
CA CYS A 15 8.55 20.65 -17.93
C CYS A 15 9.38 20.04 -16.79
N ILE A 16 10.36 20.76 -16.24
CA ILE A 16 11.20 20.28 -15.13
C ILE A 16 10.43 20.34 -13.82
N LEU A 17 9.62 21.39 -13.63
CA LEU A 17 8.78 21.55 -12.46
C LEU A 17 7.69 20.47 -12.38
N ASP A 18 7.06 20.15 -13.51
CA ASP A 18 6.05 19.10 -13.60
C ASP A 18 6.62 17.72 -13.32
N ASN A 19 7.83 17.42 -13.82
CA ASN A 19 8.51 16.15 -13.54
C ASN A 19 8.95 16.04 -12.06
N LEU A 20 9.44 17.12 -11.45
CA LEU A 20 9.78 17.15 -10.02
C LEU A 20 8.54 17.04 -9.13
N LEU A 21 7.43 17.70 -9.52
CA LEU A 21 6.15 17.58 -8.84
C LEU A 21 5.63 16.15 -8.93
N TYR A 22 5.69 15.54 -10.11
CA TYR A 22 5.29 14.15 -10.34
C TYR A 22 6.13 13.15 -9.52
N VAL A 23 7.47 13.31 -9.51
CA VAL A 23 8.38 12.46 -8.71
C VAL A 23 8.15 12.64 -7.21
N ASN A 24 7.89 13.87 -6.73
CA ASN A 24 7.58 14.14 -5.33
C ASN A 24 6.19 13.62 -4.92
N VAL A 25 5.20 13.71 -5.81
CA VAL A 25 3.87 13.13 -5.61
C VAL A 25 3.96 11.59 -5.57
N ALA A 26 4.72 10.97 -6.46
CA ALA A 26 4.95 9.52 -6.46
C ALA A 26 5.63 9.05 -5.17
N LYS A 27 6.68 9.74 -4.71
CA LYS A 27 7.32 9.47 -3.40
C LYS A 27 6.37 9.65 -2.22
N SER A 28 5.41 10.58 -2.32
CA SER A 28 4.43 10.81 -1.26
C SER A 28 3.33 9.74 -1.21
N TYR A 29 3.06 9.05 -2.32
CA TYR A 29 1.92 8.15 -2.41
C TYR A 29 2.05 6.91 -1.52
N PHE A 30 3.17 6.18 -1.56
CA PHE A 30 3.33 5.00 -0.69
C PHE A 30 3.35 5.35 0.78
N GLN A 31 3.76 6.57 1.14
CA GLN A 31 3.63 7.05 2.50
C GLN A 31 2.16 7.19 2.91
N LEU A 32 1.30 7.73 2.03
CA LEU A 32 -0.14 7.82 2.26
C LEU A 32 -0.79 6.43 2.33
N VAL A 33 -0.42 5.51 1.44
CA VAL A 33 -0.90 4.11 1.47
C VAL A 33 -0.49 3.43 2.76
N ALA A 34 0.77 3.58 3.17
CA ALA A 34 1.29 3.01 4.42
C ALA A 34 0.55 3.56 5.64
N GLN A 35 0.27 4.86 5.68
CA GLN A 35 -0.53 5.48 6.73
C GLN A 35 -1.95 4.90 6.79
N GLU A 36 -2.62 4.78 5.64
CA GLU A 36 -4.00 4.28 5.61
C GLU A 36 -4.05 2.79 5.92
N LEU A 37 -3.10 1.99 5.45
CA LEU A 37 -2.96 0.58 5.85
C LEU A 37 -2.77 0.44 7.36
N LEU A 38 -1.79 1.17 7.93
CA LEU A 38 -1.50 1.10 9.35
C LEU A 38 -2.72 1.47 10.19
N LYS A 39 -3.39 2.58 9.84
CA LYS A 39 -4.63 3.02 10.50
C LYS A 39 -5.71 1.92 10.47
N ASN A 40 -5.97 1.31 9.31
CA ASN A 40 -6.98 0.25 9.20
C ASN A 40 -6.57 -1.01 10.00
N LEU A 41 -5.28 -1.33 10.05
CA LEU A 41 -4.77 -2.47 10.82
C LEU A 41 -4.83 -2.22 12.34
N GLU A 42 -4.50 -1.01 12.81
CA GLU A 42 -4.58 -0.64 14.22
C GLU A 42 -6.00 -0.70 14.77
N ILE A 43 -7.00 -0.35 13.95
CA ILE A 43 -8.42 -0.50 14.32
C ILE A 43 -8.77 -1.98 14.55
N GLN A 44 -8.22 -2.89 13.75
CA GLN A 44 -8.52 -4.32 13.83
C GLN A 44 -7.69 -5.06 14.89
N VAL A 45 -6.46 -4.61 15.10
CA VAL A 45 -5.50 -5.20 16.02
C VAL A 45 -4.85 -4.06 16.80
N PRO A 46 -5.42 -3.66 17.95
CA PRO A 46 -4.85 -2.62 18.79
C PRO A 46 -3.40 -2.94 19.17
N GLY A 47 -2.53 -1.93 19.16
CA GLY A 47 -1.11 -2.10 19.45
C GLY A 47 -0.25 -2.55 18.27
N THR A 48 -0.82 -2.70 17.06
CA THR A 48 -0.07 -3.03 15.84
C THR A 48 1.08 -2.07 15.55
N GLY A 49 0.92 -0.78 15.86
CA GLY A 49 1.96 0.24 15.67
C GLY A 49 3.28 -0.02 16.40
N SER A 50 3.31 -0.95 17.36
CA SER A 50 4.54 -1.37 18.04
C SER A 50 5.44 -2.26 17.17
N ASN A 51 4.85 -3.07 16.28
CA ASN A 51 5.57 -4.03 15.43
C ASN A 51 5.60 -3.60 13.96
N LEU A 52 4.67 -2.75 13.55
CA LEU A 52 4.51 -2.31 12.17
C LEU A 52 4.50 -0.78 12.13
N THR A 53 5.55 -0.19 11.55
CA THR A 53 5.64 1.26 11.38
C THR A 53 5.33 1.68 9.94
N ILE A 54 5.04 2.96 9.73
CA ILE A 54 4.89 3.54 8.38
C ILE A 54 6.14 3.26 7.52
N SER A 55 7.34 3.36 8.10
CA SER A 55 8.60 3.11 7.38
C SER A 55 8.71 1.64 6.91
N ASN A 56 8.35 0.68 7.78
CA ASN A 56 8.31 -0.73 7.42
C ASN A 56 7.34 -0.99 6.26
N LEU A 57 6.16 -0.36 6.28
CA LEU A 57 5.17 -0.49 5.22
C LEU A 57 5.62 0.17 3.91
N VAL A 58 6.20 1.38 3.96
CA VAL A 58 6.77 2.02 2.77
C VAL A 58 7.86 1.16 2.15
N ASN A 59 8.76 0.60 2.95
CA ASN A 59 9.80 -0.32 2.46
C ASN A 59 9.20 -1.58 1.80
N PHE A 60 8.14 -2.13 2.39
CA PHE A 60 7.42 -3.26 1.81
C PHE A 60 6.74 -2.90 0.47
N LEU A 61 6.09 -1.74 0.39
CA LEU A 61 5.45 -1.27 -0.85
C LEU A 61 6.48 -1.00 -1.95
N ASN A 62 7.61 -0.36 -1.62
CA ASN A 62 8.74 -0.17 -2.55
C ASN A 62 9.28 -1.52 -3.03
N PHE A 63 9.42 -2.51 -2.14
CA PHE A 63 9.84 -3.85 -2.53
C PHE A 63 8.88 -4.48 -3.54
N LEU A 64 7.56 -4.35 -3.33
CA LEU A 64 6.54 -4.84 -4.26
C LEU A 64 6.53 -4.07 -5.58
N GLU A 65 6.73 -2.75 -5.56
CA GLU A 65 6.85 -1.93 -6.77
C GLU A 65 8.00 -2.43 -7.64
N VAL A 66 9.20 -2.53 -7.06
CA VAL A 66 10.42 -2.92 -7.78
C VAL A 66 10.35 -4.35 -8.31
N ASN A 67 9.81 -5.28 -7.52
CA ASN A 67 9.89 -6.71 -7.86
C ASN A 67 8.62 -7.27 -8.52
N ALA A 68 7.47 -6.62 -8.34
CA ALA A 68 6.18 -7.11 -8.84
C ALA A 68 5.40 -6.06 -9.64
N CYS A 69 5.98 -4.88 -9.90
CA CYS A 69 5.34 -3.77 -10.61
C CYS A 69 4.00 -3.38 -9.96
N LEU A 70 3.97 -3.29 -8.63
CA LEU A 70 2.78 -2.87 -7.88
C LEU A 70 2.33 -1.47 -8.32
N SER A 71 1.05 -1.34 -8.69
CA SER A 71 0.47 -0.05 -9.08
C SER A 71 -0.25 0.67 -7.93
N ILE A 72 -0.55 1.95 -8.17
CA ILE A 72 -1.35 2.79 -7.27
C ILE A 72 -2.78 2.23 -7.15
N GLU A 73 -3.38 1.82 -8.26
CA GLU A 73 -4.72 1.21 -8.28
C GLU A 73 -4.77 -0.06 -7.44
N GLU A 74 -3.73 -0.89 -7.52
CA GLU A 74 -3.61 -2.11 -6.70
C GLU A 74 -3.50 -1.80 -5.22
N CYS A 75 -2.78 -0.75 -4.84
CA CYS A 75 -2.73 -0.28 -3.46
C CYS A 75 -4.12 0.17 -2.95
N ILE A 76 -4.88 0.92 -3.76
CA ILE A 76 -6.24 1.36 -3.42
C ILE A 76 -7.17 0.16 -3.24
N ILE A 77 -7.11 -0.81 -4.15
CA ILE A 77 -7.90 -2.05 -4.07
C ILE A 77 -7.53 -2.84 -2.81
N ALA A 78 -6.24 -2.93 -2.46
CA ALA A 78 -5.78 -3.64 -1.27
C ALA A 78 -6.34 -3.03 0.01
N ILE A 79 -6.36 -1.70 0.12
CA ILE A 79 -6.99 -0.99 1.25
C ILE A 79 -8.49 -1.33 1.32
N ALA A 80 -9.20 -1.27 0.20
CA ALA A 80 -10.63 -1.60 0.15
C ALA A 80 -10.91 -3.07 0.56
N LEU A 81 -10.06 -4.00 0.14
CA LEU A 81 -10.15 -5.41 0.53
C LEU A 81 -9.88 -5.62 2.02
N LEU A 82 -8.90 -4.92 2.60
CA LEU A 82 -8.64 -4.94 4.05
C LEU A 82 -9.86 -4.43 4.83
N GLN A 83 -10.42 -3.29 4.43
CA GLN A 83 -11.63 -2.74 5.06
C GLN A 83 -12.82 -3.70 4.97
N ARG A 84 -13.03 -4.32 3.81
CA ARG A 84 -14.08 -5.33 3.62
C ARG A 84 -13.85 -6.59 4.46
N PHE A 85 -12.60 -7.03 4.59
CA PHE A 85 -12.22 -8.17 5.42
C PHE A 85 -12.49 -7.89 6.90
N ALA A 86 -12.08 -6.71 7.38
CA ALA A 86 -12.39 -6.19 8.70
C ALA A 86 -13.91 -6.18 8.99
N GLN A 87 -14.70 -5.61 8.08
CA GLN A 87 -16.16 -5.59 8.20
C GLN A 87 -16.74 -7.00 8.30
N LYS A 88 -16.29 -7.94 7.45
CA LYS A 88 -16.77 -9.33 7.47
C LYS A 88 -16.41 -10.09 8.75
N GLN A 89 -15.24 -9.82 9.32
CA GLN A 89 -14.84 -10.37 10.61
C GLN A 89 -15.76 -9.88 11.73
N SER A 90 -16.02 -8.58 11.78
CA SER A 90 -16.94 -7.95 12.74
C SER A 90 -18.36 -8.53 12.63
N LEU A 91 -18.92 -8.60 11.42
CA LEU A 91 -20.25 -9.19 11.18
C LEU A 91 -20.36 -10.65 11.63
N LYS A 92 -19.26 -11.40 11.59
CA LYS A 92 -19.20 -12.80 12.02
C LYS A 92 -18.81 -12.96 13.49
N GLY A 93 -18.47 -11.88 14.19
CA GLY A 93 -17.98 -11.93 15.57
C GLY A 93 -16.65 -12.68 15.73
N VAL A 94 -15.81 -12.72 14.69
CA VAL A 94 -14.52 -13.43 14.71
C VAL A 94 -13.35 -12.47 14.56
N GLN A 95 -12.23 -12.75 15.24
CA GLN A 95 -10.97 -12.01 15.10
C GLN A 95 -9.85 -12.94 14.61
N ILE A 96 -9.72 -13.01 13.29
CA ILE A 96 -8.74 -13.82 12.57
C ILE A 96 -7.41 -13.08 12.47
N LEU A 97 -7.45 -11.77 12.17
CA LEU A 97 -6.25 -10.93 12.11
C LEU A 97 -5.70 -10.70 13.54
N LYS A 98 -4.42 -10.97 13.73
CA LYS A 98 -3.70 -10.89 15.00
C LYS A 98 -2.31 -10.31 14.79
N ALA A 99 -1.70 -9.79 15.84
CA ALA A 99 -0.36 -9.19 15.75
C ALA A 99 0.68 -10.19 15.20
N ASN A 100 0.56 -11.47 15.53
CA ASN A 100 1.51 -12.51 15.11
C ASN A 100 1.36 -12.98 13.66
N ASN A 101 0.27 -12.62 12.96
CA ASN A 101 0.01 -13.03 11.58
C ASN A 101 -0.10 -11.86 10.60
N ILE A 102 0.16 -10.63 11.07
CA ILE A 102 -0.06 -9.41 10.28
C ILE A 102 0.84 -9.32 9.04
N GLY A 103 2.11 -9.71 9.17
CA GLY A 103 3.04 -9.72 8.04
C GLY A 103 2.58 -10.69 6.94
N THR A 104 2.25 -11.92 7.33
CA THR A 104 1.71 -12.93 6.42
C THR A 104 0.41 -12.47 5.77
N PHE A 105 -0.48 -11.85 6.56
CA PHE A 105 -1.74 -11.31 6.05
C PHE A 105 -1.50 -10.21 5.00
N LEU A 106 -0.57 -9.28 5.24
CA LEU A 106 -0.21 -8.24 4.28
C LEU A 106 0.31 -8.83 2.96
N VAL A 107 1.20 -9.81 3.03
CA VAL A 107 1.70 -10.51 1.83
C VAL A 107 0.54 -11.15 1.05
N VAL A 108 -0.33 -11.89 1.74
CA VAL A 108 -1.49 -12.54 1.11
C VAL A 108 -2.46 -11.52 0.52
N LEU A 109 -2.71 -10.41 1.22
CA LEU A 109 -3.58 -9.33 0.76
C LEU A 109 -3.08 -8.77 -0.57
N PHE A 110 -1.80 -8.41 -0.66
CA PHE A 110 -1.24 -7.83 -1.88
C PHE A 110 -1.14 -8.84 -3.02
N ILE A 111 -0.81 -10.11 -2.75
CA ILE A 111 -0.87 -11.18 -3.76
C ILE A 111 -2.31 -11.31 -4.29
N ALA A 112 -3.30 -11.39 -3.41
CA ALA A 112 -4.70 -11.51 -3.79
C ALA A 112 -5.16 -10.30 -4.61
N THR A 113 -4.78 -9.08 -4.20
CA THR A 113 -5.11 -7.86 -4.93
C THR A 113 -4.53 -7.86 -6.34
N MET A 114 -3.23 -8.13 -6.48
CA MET A 114 -2.57 -8.17 -7.78
C MET A 114 -3.20 -9.25 -8.68
N LYS A 115 -3.52 -10.43 -8.13
CA LYS A 115 -4.23 -11.47 -8.87
C LYS A 115 -5.61 -11.00 -9.33
N ILE A 116 -6.44 -10.50 -8.42
CA ILE A 116 -7.81 -10.05 -8.75
C ILE A 116 -7.76 -8.94 -9.79
N HIS A 117 -6.89 -7.95 -9.62
CA HIS A 117 -6.79 -6.82 -10.52
C HIS A 117 -6.23 -7.22 -11.90
N ARG A 118 -5.17 -8.03 -11.94
CA ARG A 118 -4.48 -8.40 -13.19
C ARG A 118 -5.12 -9.57 -13.93
N ASP A 119 -5.81 -10.48 -13.25
CA ASP A 119 -6.59 -11.55 -13.90
C ASP A 119 -7.80 -10.96 -14.65
N ILE A 120 -8.29 -9.78 -14.23
CA ILE A 120 -9.27 -9.01 -15.01
C ILE A 120 -8.64 -8.41 -16.29
N PHE A 121 -7.33 -8.16 -16.29
CA PHE A 121 -6.61 -7.45 -17.36
C PHE A 121 -5.70 -8.33 -18.26
N SER A 122 -5.33 -9.56 -17.90
CA SER A 122 -4.44 -10.41 -18.72
C SER A 122 -4.49 -11.92 -18.39
N GLN A 123 -4.43 -12.77 -19.43
CA GLN A 123 -4.53 -14.23 -19.37
C GLN A 123 -3.35 -14.94 -18.64
N HIS A 124 -3.70 -15.71 -17.61
CA HIS A 124 -3.11 -16.97 -17.09
C HIS A 124 -1.62 -17.14 -16.68
N ASN A 125 -0.67 -16.22 -16.90
CA ASN A 125 0.77 -16.54 -16.67
C ASN A 125 1.52 -15.76 -15.56
N TYR A 126 0.92 -14.76 -14.90
CA TYR A 126 1.65 -13.90 -13.95
C TYR A 126 1.75 -14.43 -12.51
N SER A 127 0.84 -15.34 -12.12
CA SER A 127 0.62 -15.71 -10.73
C SER A 127 1.79 -16.43 -10.05
N THR A 128 2.53 -17.25 -10.81
CA THR A 128 3.60 -18.10 -10.27
C THR A 128 4.86 -17.30 -9.95
N ARG A 129 5.13 -16.20 -10.66
CA ARG A 129 6.34 -15.38 -10.46
C ARG A 129 6.27 -14.54 -9.18
N ILE A 130 5.10 -13.97 -8.86
CA ILE A 130 4.92 -13.12 -7.68
C ILE A 130 5.07 -13.94 -6.38
N LEU A 131 4.51 -15.16 -6.35
CA LEU A 131 4.63 -16.08 -5.21
C LEU A 131 6.08 -16.54 -4.98
N VAL A 132 6.85 -16.74 -6.06
CA VAL A 132 8.28 -17.12 -5.97
C VAL A 132 9.15 -15.96 -5.48
N ILE A 133 8.80 -14.71 -5.82
CA ILE A 133 9.51 -13.51 -5.37
C ILE A 133 9.22 -13.19 -3.90
N LEU A 134 7.99 -13.40 -3.43
CA LEU A 134 7.60 -13.09 -2.04
C LEU A 134 7.99 -14.16 -1.01
N LEU A 135 8.44 -15.34 -1.47
CA LEU A 135 8.88 -16.46 -0.63
C LEU A 135 10.41 -16.68 -0.64
N ARG A 136 11.17 -15.79 -1.30
CA ARG A 136 12.63 -15.74 -1.26
C ARG A 136 13.10 -14.60 -0.38
#